data_AF-A0QRP7-F1
#
_entry.id   AF-A0QRP7-F1
#
_cell.length_a   1.000
_cell.length_b   1.000
_cell.length_c   1.000
_cell.angle_alpha   90.00
_cell.angle_beta   90.00
_cell.angle_gamma   90.00
#
_symmetry.space_group_name_H-M   'P 1'
#
loop_
_entity.id
_entity.type
_entity.pdbx_description
1 polymer ?
#
loop_
_entity_poly.entity_id
_entity_poly.type
_entity_poly.pdbx_seq_one_letter_code
_entity_poly.pdbx_strand_id
1 'polypeptide(L)'
;MDILKTIRLRQTPQAPAATPGQVRNAAGGYTFPVDDWARVHRFLTLGTDGGTYYTADRELTRDNAEVVLRVAATDPVGLVNRIVEVSEAGRAPKANPALFALAIAASSEDVDGRRAALAALPRVARTATHLFLFAGYVEQFRGWGPTLRRAVSRWYTERPVDALAYQLVKYRQRGGWSHRDMLRLARPSGVVDPARRMAFNWAAGKGLGDYAEAPARLTDVELKVGQRTAVRPPVRAEVVPDELAIIADFEDAQAASAAARWIEIIGRGHGLSWEMLPDAALAQPAVWEALIDRGMPQTALMRQLPRLTRLGVLSGAVGDTVAEQLADRDRLVKARVHPVNVLVAQRTYTRGCGARGQAVWTPVAKISDALDAAFYAAYGAVRPAYKRTLLALDVSGSMGSQVSGLPISCREAAAALAMVTAATEPAHRIIGFTAGRGGHAQRAVSELDISPRRRLDDVCRYTADLPFGATDCALPMMWALRRGVKVDTFHIYTDNETWYGSIHPHQALAEYRHKMGIDARLVVVAMTASGNSIADPADPRQLDISGFDSAVPTLLADFSRGDI
;
A
#
# COMPACT_ATOMS: atom_id res chain seq x y z
N MET A 1 9.84 0.94 53.24
CA MET A 1 8.89 0.78 52.13
C MET A 1 7.94 -0.34 52.54
N ASP A 2 6.64 -0.09 52.60
CA ASP A 2 5.65 -1.11 52.98
C ASP A 2 5.49 -2.12 51.84
N ILE A 3 5.98 -3.35 52.04
CA ILE A 3 5.98 -4.40 51.01
C ILE A 3 4.57 -4.88 50.67
N LEU A 4 3.59 -4.71 51.57
CA LEU A 4 2.21 -5.08 51.27
C LEU A 4 1.59 -4.17 50.21
N LYS A 5 2.10 -2.94 50.04
CA LYS A 5 1.68 -2.01 48.97
C LYS A 5 2.12 -2.43 47.56
N THR A 6 2.98 -3.45 47.43
CA THR A 6 3.34 -4.03 46.12
C THR A 6 2.34 -5.09 45.66
N ILE A 7 1.48 -5.61 46.54
CA ILE A 7 0.37 -6.50 46.20
C ILE A 7 -0.83 -5.65 45.81
N ARG A 8 -1.07 -5.46 44.50
CA ARG A 8 -2.20 -4.67 43.97
C ARG A 8 -2.99 -5.48 42.95
N LEU A 9 -4.30 -5.60 43.16
CA LEU A 9 -5.22 -6.29 42.23
C LEU A 9 -5.96 -5.33 41.29
N ARG A 10 -5.90 -4.01 41.55
CA ARG A 10 -6.58 -2.98 40.75
C ARG A 10 -5.74 -2.43 39.60
N GLN A 11 -4.41 -2.50 39.73
CA GLN A 11 -3.45 -2.01 38.73
C GLN A 11 -2.31 -3.01 38.68
N THR A 12 -2.06 -3.55 37.50
CA THR A 12 -1.03 -4.57 37.30
C THR A 12 0.12 -3.93 36.51
N PRO A 13 1.38 -4.05 36.96
CA PRO A 13 2.52 -3.62 36.15
C PRO A 13 2.56 -4.36 34.81
N GLN A 14 3.22 -3.80 33.80
CA GLN A 14 3.28 -4.40 32.47
C GLN A 14 4.13 -5.68 32.40
N ALA A 15 5.01 -5.91 33.39
CA ALA A 15 5.89 -7.08 33.45
C ALA A 15 5.17 -8.41 33.74
N PRO A 16 4.10 -8.45 34.56
CA PRO A 16 3.14 -9.57 34.61
C PRO A 16 1.86 -9.33 33.79
N ALA A 17 1.16 -10.42 33.46
CA ALA A 17 -0.17 -10.37 32.85
C ALA A 17 -1.20 -9.74 33.81
N ALA A 18 -1.97 -8.75 33.32
CA ALA A 18 -3.15 -8.22 34.00
C ALA A 18 -4.39 -9.09 33.83
N THR A 19 -4.49 -9.83 32.72
CA THR A 19 -5.61 -10.72 32.41
C THR A 19 -5.09 -12.05 31.82
N PRO A 20 -5.84 -13.16 31.96
CA PRO A 20 -5.40 -14.47 31.46
C PRO A 20 -5.12 -14.54 29.95
N GLY A 21 -5.71 -13.62 29.16
CA GLY A 21 -5.55 -13.59 27.71
C GLY A 21 -4.28 -12.91 27.20
N GLN A 22 -3.42 -12.36 28.08
CA GLN A 22 -2.21 -11.65 27.66
C GLN A 22 -1.01 -12.59 27.47
N VAL A 23 -0.18 -12.27 26.47
CA VAL A 23 1.06 -12.97 26.11
C VAL A 23 2.26 -12.04 26.23
N ARG A 24 3.45 -12.60 26.46
CA ARG A 24 4.69 -11.83 26.54
C ARG A 24 5.14 -11.36 25.15
N ASN A 25 5.45 -10.07 25.00
CA ASN A 25 5.97 -9.46 23.77
C ASN A 25 7.51 -9.56 23.67
N ALA A 26 8.07 -9.10 22.54
CA ALA A 26 9.52 -9.13 22.28
C ALA A 26 10.34 -8.30 23.29
N ALA A 27 9.79 -7.17 23.76
CA ALA A 27 10.39 -6.32 24.79
C ALA A 27 10.25 -6.85 26.24
N GLY A 28 9.54 -7.97 26.45
CA GLY A 28 9.40 -8.63 27.76
C GLY A 28 8.19 -8.20 28.61
N GLY A 29 7.35 -7.27 28.13
CA GLY A 29 6.06 -6.91 28.73
C GLY A 29 4.92 -7.83 28.30
N TYR A 30 3.75 -7.74 28.93
CA TYR A 30 2.55 -8.50 28.56
C TYR A 30 1.58 -7.64 27.75
N THR A 31 1.13 -8.17 26.61
CA THR A 31 0.21 -7.53 25.64
C THR A 31 -0.86 -8.54 25.21
N PHE A 32 -1.83 -8.13 24.40
CA PHE A 32 -2.81 -9.08 23.87
C PHE A 32 -2.26 -9.77 22.61
N PRO A 33 -2.45 -11.10 22.48
CA PRO A 33 -2.24 -11.76 21.21
C PRO A 33 -3.25 -11.21 20.22
N VAL A 34 -2.78 -10.92 19.03
CA VAL A 34 -3.63 -10.43 17.96
C VAL A 34 -4.35 -11.65 17.40
N ASP A 35 -5.69 -11.59 17.32
CA ASP A 35 -6.46 -12.69 16.75
C ASP A 35 -6.07 -12.94 15.28
N ASP A 36 -6.38 -14.13 14.77
CA ASP A 36 -5.99 -14.53 13.42
C ASP A 36 -6.58 -13.58 12.35
N TRP A 37 -7.77 -13.02 12.53
CA TRP A 37 -8.37 -12.05 11.61
C TRP A 37 -7.66 -10.71 11.61
N ALA A 38 -7.30 -10.21 12.78
CA ALA A 38 -6.52 -9.01 12.93
C ALA A 38 -5.13 -9.22 12.31
N ARG A 39 -4.47 -10.37 12.54
CA ARG A 39 -3.20 -10.73 11.89
C ARG A 39 -3.33 -10.84 10.36
N VAL A 40 -4.41 -11.44 9.85
CA VAL A 40 -4.72 -11.43 8.40
C VAL A 40 -4.87 -9.98 7.91
N HIS A 41 -5.58 -9.12 8.64
CA HIS A 41 -5.72 -7.72 8.25
C HIS A 41 -4.35 -7.01 8.23
N ARG A 42 -3.47 -7.26 9.20
CA ARG A 42 -2.08 -6.72 9.19
C ARG A 42 -1.32 -7.22 7.98
N PHE A 43 -1.37 -8.52 7.70
CA PHE A 43 -0.69 -9.10 6.55
C PHE A 43 -1.19 -8.48 5.25
N LEU A 44 -2.51 -8.32 5.09
CA LEU A 44 -3.11 -7.74 3.89
C LEU A 44 -2.75 -6.26 3.69
N THR A 45 -2.62 -5.49 4.77
CA THR A 45 -2.34 -4.05 4.74
C THR A 45 -0.85 -3.73 4.72
N LEU A 46 0.00 -4.50 5.41
CA LEU A 46 1.44 -4.22 5.51
C LEU A 46 2.34 -5.11 4.68
N GLY A 47 1.92 -6.34 4.43
CA GLY A 47 2.83 -7.38 3.98
C GLY A 47 3.90 -7.69 5.05
N THR A 48 5.04 -8.22 4.58
CA THR A 48 6.07 -8.81 5.45
C THR A 48 7.50 -8.39 5.06
N ASP A 49 7.64 -7.41 4.16
CA ASP A 49 8.92 -6.98 3.60
C ASP A 49 9.64 -5.98 4.54
N GLY A 50 10.86 -6.24 4.99
CA GLY A 50 11.70 -5.33 5.78
C GLY A 50 11.83 -5.68 7.27
N GLY A 51 11.12 -6.71 7.75
CA GLY A 51 11.22 -7.20 9.12
C GLY A 51 10.72 -6.17 10.14
N THR A 52 11.10 -6.36 11.40
CA THR A 52 10.93 -5.36 12.46
C THR A 52 12.29 -5.12 13.11
N TYR A 53 12.40 -4.10 13.99
CA TYR A 53 13.62 -3.89 14.78
C TYR A 53 14.06 -5.15 15.57
N TYR A 54 13.11 -6.05 15.85
CA TYR A 54 13.31 -7.25 16.68
C TYR A 54 13.17 -8.58 15.93
N THR A 55 12.79 -8.59 14.65
CA THR A 55 12.50 -9.84 13.90
C THR A 55 12.89 -9.73 12.42
N ALA A 56 13.53 -10.78 11.88
CA ALA A 56 13.95 -10.82 10.49
C ALA A 56 12.79 -11.11 9.51
N ASP A 57 12.87 -10.57 8.28
CA ASP A 57 11.83 -10.63 7.23
C ASP A 57 11.29 -12.05 6.93
N ARG A 58 12.17 -13.06 6.97
CA ARG A 58 11.81 -14.44 6.60
C ARG A 58 10.93 -15.10 7.66
N GLU A 59 11.23 -14.88 8.92
CA GLU A 59 10.45 -15.42 10.05
C GLU A 59 9.07 -14.77 10.08
N LEU A 60 9.01 -13.44 9.93
CA LEU A 60 7.76 -12.71 9.85
C LEU A 60 6.88 -13.15 8.67
N THR A 61 7.48 -13.43 7.51
CA THR A 61 6.75 -13.92 6.34
C THR A 61 6.12 -15.28 6.60
N ARG A 62 6.86 -16.20 7.21
CA ARG A 62 6.36 -17.54 7.56
C ARG A 62 5.20 -17.44 8.54
N ASP A 63 5.37 -16.69 9.62
CA ASP A 63 4.38 -16.59 10.69
C ASP A 63 3.03 -16.02 10.19
N ASN A 64 3.06 -15.05 9.27
CA ASN A 64 1.85 -14.49 8.70
C ASN A 64 1.21 -15.43 7.66
N ALA A 65 2.00 -16.15 6.87
CA ALA A 65 1.47 -17.14 5.93
C ALA A 65 0.74 -18.28 6.66
N GLU A 66 1.28 -18.76 7.79
CA GLU A 66 0.64 -19.79 8.63
C GLU A 66 -0.72 -19.33 9.17
N VAL A 67 -0.88 -18.05 9.53
CA VAL A 67 -2.17 -17.49 9.95
C VAL A 67 -3.18 -17.51 8.79
N VAL A 68 -2.78 -17.03 7.61
CA VAL A 68 -3.68 -17.00 6.44
C VAL A 68 -4.15 -18.41 6.08
N LEU A 69 -3.26 -19.41 6.17
CA LEU A 69 -3.60 -20.82 5.97
C LEU A 69 -4.63 -21.32 7.01
N ARG A 70 -4.45 -21.00 8.30
CA ARG A 70 -5.42 -21.37 9.35
C ARG A 70 -6.79 -20.75 9.11
N VAL A 71 -6.84 -19.46 8.76
CA VAL A 71 -8.11 -18.78 8.46
C VAL A 71 -8.76 -19.36 7.22
N ALA A 72 -8.00 -19.67 6.17
CA ALA A 72 -8.53 -20.30 4.96
C ALA A 72 -9.08 -21.72 5.18
N ALA A 73 -8.58 -22.43 6.20
CA ALA A 73 -9.08 -23.75 6.58
C ALA A 73 -10.38 -23.70 7.41
N THR A 74 -10.64 -22.58 8.09
CA THR A 74 -11.77 -22.44 9.03
C THR A 74 -12.90 -21.57 8.49
N ASP A 75 -12.59 -20.46 7.83
CA ASP A 75 -13.55 -19.54 7.20
C ASP A 75 -12.97 -18.92 5.91
N PRO A 76 -12.91 -19.70 4.81
CA PRO A 76 -12.38 -19.20 3.55
C PRO A 76 -13.28 -18.16 2.86
N VAL A 77 -14.59 -18.16 3.12
CA VAL A 77 -15.51 -17.16 2.55
C VAL A 77 -15.30 -15.80 3.23
N GLY A 78 -15.21 -15.77 4.57
CA GLY A 78 -14.81 -14.58 5.31
C GLY A 78 -13.47 -14.04 4.84
N LEU A 79 -12.53 -14.93 4.49
CA LEU A 79 -11.18 -14.53 4.08
C LEU A 79 -11.25 -13.78 2.75
N VAL A 80 -12.02 -14.30 1.80
CA VAL A 80 -12.27 -13.66 0.52
C VAL A 80 -12.93 -12.29 0.71
N ASN A 81 -13.94 -12.19 1.58
CA ASN A 81 -14.61 -10.92 1.87
C ASN A 81 -13.63 -9.86 2.38
N ARG A 82 -12.77 -10.24 3.34
CA ARG A 82 -11.74 -9.33 3.87
C ARG A 82 -10.69 -8.93 2.82
N ILE A 83 -10.26 -9.87 1.98
CA ILE A 83 -9.31 -9.58 0.88
C ILE A 83 -9.90 -8.54 -0.09
N VAL A 84 -11.16 -8.75 -0.48
CA VAL A 84 -11.88 -7.84 -1.39
C VAL A 84 -12.03 -6.46 -0.77
N GLU A 85 -12.47 -6.38 0.48
CA GLU A 85 -12.61 -5.11 1.22
C GLU A 85 -11.29 -4.32 1.23
N VAL A 86 -10.19 -4.95 1.62
CA VAL A 86 -8.87 -4.29 1.69
C VAL A 86 -8.39 -3.87 0.30
N SER A 87 -8.60 -4.69 -0.72
CA SER A 87 -8.14 -4.42 -2.09
C SER A 87 -8.91 -3.29 -2.77
N GLU A 88 -10.25 -3.28 -2.64
CA GLU A 88 -11.12 -2.27 -3.25
C GLU A 88 -11.04 -0.93 -2.53
N ALA A 89 -10.88 -0.94 -1.20
CA ALA A 89 -10.61 0.27 -0.42
C ALA A 89 -9.23 0.88 -0.72
N GLY A 90 -8.35 0.17 -1.44
CA GLY A 90 -7.01 0.65 -1.76
C GLY A 90 -6.13 0.87 -0.53
N ARG A 91 -6.40 0.10 0.55
CA ARG A 91 -5.74 0.27 1.83
C ARG A 91 -4.29 -0.19 1.79
N ALA A 92 -4.00 -1.34 1.17
CA ALA A 92 -2.65 -1.89 1.10
C ALA A 92 -1.72 -1.16 0.10
N PRO A 93 -0.46 -0.86 0.46
CA PRO A 93 0.52 -0.23 -0.44
C PRO A 93 1.03 -1.20 -1.51
N LYS A 94 0.93 -2.52 -1.29
CA LYS A 94 1.27 -3.57 -2.26
C LYS A 94 0.11 -4.54 -2.43
N ALA A 95 -0.13 -4.97 -3.67
CA ALA A 95 -1.16 -5.97 -3.97
C ALA A 95 -0.75 -7.41 -3.63
N ASN A 96 0.55 -7.67 -3.42
CA ASN A 96 1.11 -9.01 -3.23
C ASN A 96 0.43 -9.79 -2.09
N PRO A 97 0.25 -9.26 -0.87
CA PRO A 97 -0.35 -10.02 0.23
C PRO A 97 -1.80 -10.43 -0.07
N ALA A 98 -2.59 -9.53 -0.65
CA ALA A 98 -3.97 -9.81 -1.06
C ALA A 98 -4.06 -10.90 -2.14
N LEU A 99 -3.16 -10.87 -3.13
CA LEU A 99 -3.12 -11.87 -4.20
C LEU A 99 -2.63 -13.23 -3.70
N PHE A 100 -1.68 -13.25 -2.76
CA PHE A 100 -1.20 -14.46 -2.10
C PHE A 100 -2.30 -15.10 -1.25
N ALA A 101 -2.98 -14.32 -0.41
CA ALA A 101 -4.11 -14.80 0.39
C ALA A 101 -5.27 -15.28 -0.50
N LEU A 102 -5.54 -14.61 -1.61
CA LEU A 102 -6.54 -15.06 -2.59
C LEU A 102 -6.15 -16.39 -3.25
N ALA A 103 -4.86 -16.61 -3.51
CA ALA A 103 -4.36 -17.87 -4.05
C ALA A 103 -4.53 -19.03 -3.05
N ILE A 104 -4.31 -18.78 -1.76
CA ILE A 104 -4.61 -19.73 -0.68
C ILE A 104 -6.11 -20.03 -0.63
N ALA A 105 -6.97 -19.00 -0.58
CA ALA A 105 -8.43 -19.18 -0.53
C ALA A 105 -8.97 -19.89 -1.78
N ALA A 106 -8.42 -19.59 -2.96
CA ALA A 106 -8.74 -20.28 -4.20
C ALA A 106 -8.29 -21.75 -4.19
N SER A 107 -7.44 -22.16 -3.26
CA SER A 107 -6.95 -23.53 -3.10
C SER A 107 -7.52 -24.24 -1.87
N SER A 108 -8.47 -23.60 -1.16
CA SER A 108 -9.17 -24.21 -0.03
C SER A 108 -9.90 -25.49 -0.45
N GLU A 109 -9.95 -26.46 0.47
CA GLU A 109 -10.71 -27.70 0.32
C GLU A 109 -12.22 -27.40 0.24
N ASP A 110 -12.66 -26.37 0.98
CA ASP A 110 -14.03 -25.88 0.99
C ASP A 110 -14.48 -25.38 -0.39
N VAL A 111 -15.64 -25.86 -0.83
CA VAL A 111 -16.16 -25.60 -2.19
C VAL A 111 -16.59 -24.15 -2.34
N ASP A 112 -17.23 -23.58 -1.31
CA ASP A 112 -17.82 -22.25 -1.36
C ASP A 112 -16.74 -21.17 -1.25
N GLY A 113 -15.77 -21.35 -0.35
CA GLY A 113 -14.56 -20.55 -0.25
C GLY A 113 -13.78 -20.51 -1.57
N ARG A 114 -13.57 -21.68 -2.19
CA ARG A 114 -12.90 -21.77 -3.50
C ARG A 114 -13.69 -21.05 -4.60
N ARG A 115 -15.02 -21.17 -4.63
CA ARG A 115 -15.87 -20.47 -5.60
C ARG A 115 -15.85 -18.96 -5.36
N ALA A 116 -15.95 -18.52 -4.12
CA ALA A 116 -15.91 -17.12 -3.72
C ALA A 116 -14.58 -16.48 -4.14
N ALA A 117 -13.44 -17.13 -3.85
CA ALA A 117 -12.12 -16.63 -4.21
C ALA A 117 -11.95 -16.47 -5.73
N LEU A 118 -12.37 -17.48 -6.51
CA LEU A 118 -12.29 -17.44 -7.96
C LEU A 118 -13.25 -16.40 -8.58
N ALA A 119 -14.42 -16.18 -7.99
CA ALA A 119 -15.34 -15.12 -8.40
C ALA A 119 -14.81 -13.71 -8.06
N ALA A 120 -14.08 -13.57 -6.94
CA ALA A 120 -13.44 -12.32 -6.53
C ALA A 120 -12.19 -11.97 -7.34
N LEU A 121 -11.65 -12.89 -8.15
CA LEU A 121 -10.41 -12.69 -8.90
C LEU A 121 -10.39 -11.39 -9.73
N PRO A 122 -11.39 -11.02 -10.54
CA PRO A 122 -11.36 -9.78 -11.32
C PRO A 122 -11.36 -8.52 -10.46
N ARG A 123 -11.97 -8.58 -9.26
CA ARG A 123 -12.07 -7.46 -8.29
C ARG A 123 -10.72 -7.21 -7.61
N VAL A 124 -10.00 -8.27 -7.25
CA VAL A 124 -8.70 -8.17 -6.58
C VAL A 124 -7.56 -7.99 -7.59
N ALA A 125 -7.53 -8.82 -8.62
CA ALA A 125 -6.55 -8.74 -9.72
C ALA A 125 -6.96 -7.69 -10.76
N ARG A 126 -6.93 -6.41 -10.37
CA ARG A 126 -7.37 -5.29 -11.22
C ARG A 126 -6.55 -5.11 -12.50
N THR A 127 -5.27 -5.49 -12.49
CA THR A 127 -4.35 -5.38 -13.64
C THR A 127 -3.79 -6.73 -14.06
N ALA A 128 -3.24 -6.85 -15.27
CA ALA A 128 -2.59 -8.09 -15.70
C ALA A 128 -1.36 -8.43 -14.85
N THR A 129 -0.64 -7.42 -14.34
CA THR A 129 0.42 -7.63 -13.35
C THR A 129 -0.10 -8.38 -12.12
N HIS A 130 -1.29 -8.02 -11.63
CA HIS A 130 -1.91 -8.72 -10.51
C HIS A 130 -2.33 -10.15 -10.90
N LEU A 131 -2.89 -10.33 -12.10
CA LEU A 131 -3.25 -11.65 -12.62
C LEU A 131 -2.03 -12.58 -12.69
N PHE A 132 -0.90 -12.09 -13.20
CA PHE A 132 0.36 -12.83 -13.30
C PHE A 132 0.96 -13.15 -11.92
N LEU A 133 0.92 -12.21 -10.98
CA LEU A 133 1.33 -12.46 -9.60
C LEU A 133 0.45 -13.54 -8.95
N PHE A 134 -0.87 -13.45 -9.11
CA PHE A 134 -1.81 -14.48 -8.65
C PHE A 134 -1.51 -15.84 -9.29
N ALA A 135 -1.21 -15.90 -10.60
CA ALA A 135 -0.83 -17.15 -11.27
C ALA A 135 0.43 -17.77 -10.65
N GLY A 136 1.45 -16.96 -10.36
CA GLY A 136 2.66 -17.43 -9.68
C GLY A 136 2.42 -17.90 -8.25
N TYR A 137 1.47 -17.31 -7.52
CA TYR A 137 1.11 -17.75 -6.17
C TYR A 137 0.22 -18.99 -6.17
N VAL A 138 -0.78 -19.07 -7.05
CA VAL A 138 -1.77 -20.16 -7.05
C VAL A 138 -1.14 -21.50 -7.42
N GLU A 139 -0.10 -21.52 -8.25
CA GLU A 139 0.65 -22.74 -8.57
C GLU A 139 1.41 -23.34 -7.39
N GLN A 140 1.64 -22.57 -6.32
CA GLN A 140 2.24 -23.08 -5.08
C GLN A 140 1.27 -23.97 -4.30
N PHE A 141 -0.04 -23.83 -4.54
CA PHE A 141 -1.09 -24.45 -3.74
C PHE A 141 -1.98 -25.41 -4.55
N ARG A 142 -2.12 -25.21 -5.87
CA ARG A 142 -2.97 -26.06 -6.72
C ARG A 142 -2.59 -26.05 -8.20
N GLY A 143 -3.05 -27.07 -8.92
CA GLY A 143 -2.96 -27.14 -10.38
C GLY A 143 -4.09 -26.42 -11.14
N TRP A 144 -3.92 -26.27 -12.45
CA TRP A 144 -4.85 -25.62 -13.39
C TRP A 144 -6.08 -26.49 -13.72
N GLY A 145 -6.99 -26.64 -12.76
CA GLY A 145 -8.29 -27.30 -12.95
C GLY A 145 -9.33 -26.47 -13.71
N PRO A 146 -10.48 -27.05 -14.09
CA PRO A 146 -11.52 -26.37 -14.89
C PRO A 146 -12.04 -25.07 -14.28
N THR A 147 -12.17 -24.99 -12.95
CA THR A 147 -12.69 -23.81 -12.26
C THR A 147 -11.72 -22.63 -12.29
N LEU A 148 -10.42 -22.88 -12.07
CA LEU A 148 -9.38 -21.86 -12.18
C LEU A 148 -9.27 -21.34 -13.62
N ARG A 149 -9.26 -22.25 -14.60
CA ARG A 149 -9.24 -21.88 -16.04
C ARG A 149 -10.42 -20.97 -16.40
N ARG A 150 -11.62 -21.31 -15.93
CA ARG A 150 -12.83 -20.49 -16.15
C ARG A 150 -12.72 -19.12 -15.50
N ALA A 151 -12.22 -19.03 -14.27
CA ALA A 151 -12.05 -17.76 -13.56
C ALA A 151 -11.06 -16.83 -14.29
N VAL A 152 -9.91 -17.38 -14.71
CA VAL A 152 -8.92 -16.62 -15.51
C VAL A 152 -9.50 -16.24 -16.86
N SER A 153 -10.26 -17.12 -17.52
CA SER A 153 -10.95 -16.79 -18.77
C SER A 153 -11.89 -15.59 -18.60
N ARG A 154 -12.71 -15.58 -17.54
CA ARG A 154 -13.63 -14.47 -17.25
C ARG A 154 -12.93 -13.13 -17.10
N TRP A 155 -11.74 -13.14 -16.48
CA TRP A 155 -10.90 -11.94 -16.37
C TRP A 155 -10.62 -11.29 -17.73
N TYR A 156 -10.45 -12.09 -18.79
CA TYR A 156 -10.24 -11.61 -20.16
C TYR A 156 -11.53 -11.34 -20.93
N THR A 157 -12.61 -12.09 -20.70
CA THR A 157 -13.83 -12.03 -21.51
C THR A 157 -14.85 -11.02 -21.01
N GLU A 158 -14.87 -10.69 -19.72
CA GLU A 158 -15.88 -9.81 -19.12
C GLU A 158 -15.47 -8.34 -19.07
N ARG A 159 -14.20 -8.02 -19.34
CA ARG A 159 -13.72 -6.63 -19.41
C ARG A 159 -14.12 -5.95 -20.72
N PRO A 160 -14.40 -4.64 -20.74
CA PRO A 160 -14.46 -3.85 -21.98
C PRO A 160 -13.22 -4.04 -22.85
N VAL A 161 -13.38 -4.01 -24.19
CA VAL A 161 -12.32 -4.36 -25.15
C VAL A 161 -11.17 -3.37 -25.11
N ASP A 162 -11.48 -2.08 -25.02
CA ASP A 162 -10.52 -0.98 -24.83
C ASP A 162 -9.70 -1.13 -23.54
N ALA A 163 -10.36 -1.47 -22.43
CA ALA A 163 -9.71 -1.73 -21.17
C ALA A 163 -8.83 -2.99 -21.25
N LEU A 164 -9.27 -4.04 -21.95
CA LEU A 164 -8.46 -5.23 -22.23
C LEU A 164 -7.24 -4.86 -23.08
N ALA A 165 -7.41 -4.13 -24.18
CA ALA A 165 -6.34 -3.69 -25.07
C ALA A 165 -5.27 -2.93 -24.30
N TYR A 166 -5.68 -2.00 -23.43
CA TYR A 166 -4.78 -1.29 -22.53
C TYR A 166 -3.98 -2.24 -21.62
N GLN A 167 -4.62 -3.28 -21.05
CA GLN A 167 -3.90 -4.27 -20.24
C GLN A 167 -2.84 -5.03 -21.07
N LEU A 168 -3.22 -5.45 -22.29
CA LEU A 168 -2.36 -6.24 -23.18
C LEU A 168 -1.09 -5.48 -23.58
N VAL A 169 -1.20 -4.18 -23.87
CA VAL A 169 -0.05 -3.35 -24.26
C VAL A 169 0.77 -2.90 -23.06
N LYS A 170 0.12 -2.51 -21.95
CA LYS A 170 0.81 -1.93 -20.79
C LYS A 170 1.53 -2.98 -19.95
N TYR A 171 0.90 -4.15 -19.76
CA TYR A 171 1.34 -5.16 -18.81
C TYR A 171 1.63 -6.48 -19.52
N ARG A 172 2.55 -6.46 -20.48
CA ARG A 172 2.83 -7.61 -21.38
C ARG A 172 3.27 -8.88 -20.65
N GLN A 173 4.12 -8.73 -19.63
CA GLN A 173 4.64 -9.84 -18.84
C GLN A 173 5.11 -9.40 -17.44
N ARG A 174 5.05 -10.32 -16.47
CA ARG A 174 5.59 -10.13 -15.12
C ARG A 174 5.91 -11.48 -14.48
N GLY A 175 7.05 -11.59 -13.78
CA GLY A 175 7.34 -12.76 -12.94
C GLY A 175 7.35 -14.09 -13.70
N GLY A 176 7.83 -14.08 -14.95
CA GLY A 176 7.85 -15.26 -15.83
C GLY A 176 6.53 -15.54 -16.57
N TRP A 177 5.45 -14.81 -16.27
CA TRP A 177 4.15 -14.97 -16.92
C TRP A 177 3.89 -13.91 -17.98
N SER A 178 3.23 -14.32 -19.07
CA SER A 178 2.71 -13.42 -20.10
C SER A 178 1.22 -13.63 -20.37
N HIS A 179 0.60 -12.69 -21.08
CA HIS A 179 -0.77 -12.86 -21.58
C HIS A 179 -0.92 -14.12 -22.46
N ARG A 180 0.11 -14.44 -23.25
CA ARG A 180 0.14 -15.65 -24.10
C ARG A 180 0.01 -16.91 -23.26
N ASP A 181 0.70 -16.99 -22.14
CA ASP A 181 0.68 -18.16 -21.25
C ASP A 181 -0.66 -18.29 -20.55
N MET A 182 -1.19 -17.18 -20.03
CA MET A 182 -2.53 -17.14 -19.43
C MET A 182 -3.61 -17.59 -20.40
N LEU A 183 -3.61 -17.10 -21.65
CA LEU A 183 -4.60 -17.48 -22.66
C LEU A 183 -4.48 -18.96 -23.05
N ARG A 184 -3.26 -19.50 -23.12
CA ARG A 184 -3.02 -20.94 -23.38
C ARG A 184 -3.56 -21.84 -22.29
N LEU A 185 -3.42 -21.43 -21.03
CA LEU A 185 -3.89 -22.21 -19.87
C LEU A 185 -5.38 -22.06 -19.63
N ALA A 186 -5.90 -20.84 -19.67
CA ALA A 186 -7.32 -20.54 -19.43
C ALA A 186 -8.23 -21.00 -20.56
N ARG A 187 -7.74 -20.99 -21.81
CA ARG A 187 -8.48 -21.33 -23.03
C ARG A 187 -9.87 -20.69 -23.09
N PRO A 188 -9.97 -19.36 -23.20
CA PRO A 188 -11.26 -18.70 -23.33
C PRO A 188 -12.07 -19.26 -24.49
N SER A 189 -13.33 -19.61 -24.23
CA SER A 189 -14.28 -20.14 -25.23
C SER A 189 -15.48 -19.20 -25.36
N GLY A 190 -16.20 -19.32 -26.48
CA GLY A 190 -17.42 -18.52 -26.73
C GLY A 190 -17.15 -17.03 -27.00
N VAL A 191 -15.97 -16.69 -27.50
CA VAL A 191 -15.61 -15.29 -27.83
C VAL A 191 -16.23 -14.92 -29.18
N VAL A 192 -17.40 -14.29 -29.13
CA VAL A 192 -18.16 -13.87 -30.32
C VAL A 192 -17.71 -12.52 -30.89
N ASP A 193 -17.25 -11.63 -30.01
CA ASP A 193 -16.81 -10.27 -30.33
C ASP A 193 -15.51 -10.27 -31.18
N PRO A 194 -15.56 -9.78 -32.43
CA PRO A 194 -14.40 -9.72 -33.33
C PRO A 194 -13.22 -8.96 -32.75
N ALA A 195 -13.44 -7.80 -32.14
CA ALA A 195 -12.36 -6.96 -31.60
C ALA A 195 -11.62 -7.68 -30.46
N ARG A 196 -12.36 -8.41 -29.62
CA ARG A 196 -11.75 -9.26 -28.59
C ARG A 196 -10.96 -10.42 -29.17
N ARG A 197 -11.45 -11.07 -30.24
CA ARG A 197 -10.69 -12.13 -30.93
C ARG A 197 -9.38 -11.59 -31.49
N MET A 198 -9.41 -10.43 -32.15
CA MET A 198 -8.21 -9.75 -32.65
C MET A 198 -7.23 -9.45 -31.53
N ALA A 199 -7.70 -8.93 -30.39
CA ALA A 199 -6.86 -8.68 -29.21
C ALA A 199 -6.20 -9.96 -28.66
N PHE A 200 -6.94 -11.08 -28.59
CA PHE A 200 -6.38 -12.37 -28.17
C PHE A 200 -5.38 -12.94 -29.17
N ASN A 201 -5.63 -12.77 -30.46
CA ASN A 201 -4.71 -13.17 -31.51
C ASN A 201 -3.40 -12.38 -31.41
N TRP A 202 -3.48 -11.07 -31.21
CA TRP A 202 -2.34 -10.20 -31.00
C TRP A 202 -1.53 -10.64 -29.77
N ALA A 203 -2.19 -10.83 -28.64
CA ALA A 203 -1.56 -11.30 -27.40
C ALA A 203 -0.91 -12.69 -27.55
N ALA A 204 -1.45 -13.54 -28.43
CA ALA A 204 -0.90 -14.87 -28.73
C ALA A 204 0.29 -14.84 -29.73
N GLY A 205 0.60 -13.68 -30.30
CA GLY A 205 1.65 -13.48 -31.31
C GLY A 205 1.21 -13.79 -32.74
N LYS A 206 -0.10 -13.74 -33.03
CA LYS A 206 -0.68 -14.01 -34.36
C LYS A 206 -1.06 -12.73 -35.12
N GLY A 207 -0.68 -11.55 -34.62
CA GLY A 207 -1.11 -10.27 -35.18
C GLY A 207 -2.59 -9.94 -34.90
N LEU A 208 -3.06 -8.85 -35.48
CA LEU A 208 -4.41 -8.30 -35.31
C LEU A 208 -5.47 -8.93 -36.23
N GLY A 209 -5.17 -10.02 -36.94
CA GLY A 209 -6.17 -10.70 -37.78
C GLY A 209 -7.37 -11.21 -36.96
N ASP A 210 -8.58 -11.05 -37.49
CA ASP A 210 -9.75 -11.76 -36.95
C ASP A 210 -9.83 -13.16 -37.54
N TYR A 211 -9.58 -14.14 -36.68
CA TYR A 211 -9.47 -15.54 -37.04
C TYR A 211 -10.70 -16.27 -36.50
N ALA A 212 -11.77 -16.30 -37.30
CA ALA A 212 -13.04 -16.92 -36.92
C ALA A 212 -12.91 -18.44 -36.66
N GLU A 213 -12.05 -19.12 -37.42
CA GLU A 213 -11.85 -20.57 -37.31
C GLU A 213 -10.63 -20.95 -36.46
N ALA A 214 -10.57 -22.20 -35.99
CA ALA A 214 -9.34 -22.73 -35.39
C ALA A 214 -8.23 -22.85 -36.47
N PRO A 215 -6.94 -22.72 -36.13
CA PRO A 215 -5.87 -23.03 -37.09
C PRO A 215 -5.92 -24.52 -37.46
N ALA A 216 -5.87 -24.82 -38.76
CA ALA A 216 -5.66 -26.19 -39.24
C ALA A 216 -4.33 -26.71 -38.71
N ARG A 217 -4.31 -27.91 -38.13
CA ARG A 217 -3.07 -28.51 -37.63
C ARG A 217 -2.17 -28.86 -38.82
N LEU A 218 -1.01 -28.22 -38.89
CA LEU A 218 0.06 -28.59 -39.82
C LEU A 218 0.52 -30.01 -39.47
N THR A 219 0.70 -30.83 -40.50
CA THR A 219 1.33 -32.14 -40.42
C THR A 219 2.82 -32.00 -40.12
N ASP A 220 3.47 -33.08 -39.67
CA ASP A 220 4.91 -33.08 -39.36
C ASP A 220 5.78 -32.65 -40.56
N VAL A 221 5.27 -32.85 -41.79
CA VAL A 221 5.92 -32.45 -43.05
C VAL A 221 5.79 -30.94 -43.32
N GLU A 222 4.73 -30.30 -42.82
CA GLU A 222 4.45 -28.88 -43.03
C GLU A 222 5.06 -27.97 -41.95
N LEU A 223 5.56 -28.54 -40.85
CA LEU A 223 6.24 -27.81 -39.78
C LEU A 223 7.67 -27.42 -40.22
N LYS A 224 8.00 -26.12 -40.18
CA LYS A 224 9.39 -25.66 -40.36
C LYS A 224 10.25 -26.10 -39.18
N VAL A 225 11.55 -26.32 -39.40
CA VAL A 225 12.52 -26.67 -38.34
C VAL A 225 12.40 -25.70 -37.16
N GLY A 226 12.03 -26.23 -35.98
CA GLY A 226 11.80 -25.45 -34.76
C GLY A 226 10.33 -25.08 -34.47
N GLN A 227 9.39 -25.33 -35.37
CA GLN A 227 7.96 -25.15 -35.13
C GLN A 227 7.32 -26.41 -34.52
N ARG A 228 6.56 -26.23 -33.43
CA ARG A 228 5.89 -27.32 -32.69
C ARG A 228 4.37 -27.40 -32.91
N THR A 229 3.75 -26.47 -33.65
CA THR A 229 2.29 -26.41 -33.88
C THR A 229 1.94 -25.52 -35.08
N ALA A 230 0.74 -25.65 -35.65
CA ALA A 230 0.18 -24.72 -36.64
C ALA A 230 0.24 -23.25 -36.18
N VAL A 231 0.95 -22.43 -36.95
CA VAL A 231 1.09 -20.99 -36.68
C VAL A 231 0.30 -20.23 -37.74
N ARG A 232 -0.74 -19.48 -37.33
CA ARG A 232 -1.35 -18.48 -38.22
C ARG A 232 -0.30 -17.39 -38.50
N PRO A 233 -0.10 -16.97 -39.76
CA PRO A 233 0.86 -15.92 -40.07
C PRO A 233 0.48 -14.64 -39.31
N PRO A 234 1.43 -13.87 -38.78
CA PRO A 234 1.12 -12.58 -38.17
C PRO A 234 0.59 -11.63 -39.26
N VAL A 235 -0.66 -11.18 -39.12
CA VAL A 235 -1.28 -10.24 -40.06
C VAL A 235 -1.66 -8.96 -39.33
N ARG A 236 -1.35 -7.80 -39.91
CA ARG A 236 -1.96 -6.52 -39.51
C ARG A 236 -3.34 -6.44 -40.16
N ALA A 237 -4.37 -6.14 -39.36
CA ALA A 237 -5.70 -5.92 -39.90
C ALA A 237 -5.72 -4.68 -40.80
N GLU A 238 -6.50 -4.71 -41.89
CA GLU A 238 -6.70 -3.56 -42.77
C GLU A 238 -7.41 -2.41 -42.05
N VAL A 239 -8.39 -2.77 -41.21
CA VAL A 239 -9.12 -1.85 -40.33
C VAL A 239 -8.96 -2.35 -38.89
N VAL A 240 -8.41 -1.50 -38.03
CA VAL A 240 -8.32 -1.75 -36.60
C VAL A 240 -9.50 -1.06 -35.93
N PRO A 241 -10.38 -1.78 -35.20
CA PRO A 241 -11.45 -1.18 -34.43
C PRO A 241 -10.93 -0.10 -33.48
N ASP A 242 -11.71 0.95 -33.23
CA ASP A 242 -11.32 2.07 -32.37
C ASP A 242 -10.94 1.61 -30.95
N GLU A 243 -11.60 0.56 -30.44
CA GLU A 243 -11.29 -0.03 -29.13
C GLU A 243 -9.89 -0.67 -29.06
N LEU A 244 -9.28 -0.96 -30.21
CA LEU A 244 -7.93 -1.53 -30.34
C LEU A 244 -6.90 -0.50 -30.84
N ALA A 245 -7.28 0.78 -30.98
CA ALA A 245 -6.38 1.82 -31.49
C ALA A 245 -5.06 1.92 -30.70
N ILE A 246 -5.10 1.69 -29.39
CA ILE A 246 -3.89 1.67 -28.55
C ILE A 246 -2.90 0.55 -28.91
N ILE A 247 -3.39 -0.58 -29.46
CA ILE A 247 -2.53 -1.67 -29.94
C ILE A 247 -1.82 -1.25 -31.22
N ALA A 248 -2.53 -0.61 -32.15
CA ALA A 248 -1.94 -0.09 -33.38
C ALA A 248 -0.88 0.98 -33.09
N ASP A 249 -1.20 1.93 -32.20
CA ASP A 249 -0.26 2.97 -31.76
C ASP A 249 0.96 2.38 -31.04
N PHE A 250 0.76 1.35 -30.23
CA PHE A 250 1.86 0.61 -29.62
C PHE A 250 2.78 0.00 -30.67
N GLU A 251 2.24 -0.73 -31.66
CA GLU A 251 3.05 -1.33 -32.72
C GLU A 251 3.81 -0.26 -33.54
N ASP A 252 3.13 0.84 -33.88
CA ASP A 252 3.75 1.97 -34.57
C ASP A 252 4.87 2.59 -33.74
N ALA A 253 4.69 2.71 -32.42
CA ALA A 253 5.71 3.24 -31.52
C ALA A 253 6.91 2.31 -31.39
N GLN A 254 6.70 0.98 -31.39
CA GLN A 254 7.76 -0.02 -31.37
C GLN A 254 8.53 -0.07 -32.69
N ALA A 255 7.87 0.20 -33.82
CA ALA A 255 8.50 0.24 -35.15
C ALA A 255 9.21 1.57 -35.46
N ALA A 256 8.78 2.66 -34.81
CA ALA A 256 9.37 3.97 -34.99
C ALA A 256 10.79 4.06 -34.43
N SER A 257 11.64 4.85 -35.09
CA SER A 257 13.04 5.09 -34.73
C SER A 257 13.40 6.57 -34.54
N ALA A 258 12.42 7.47 -34.68
CA ALA A 258 12.62 8.92 -34.63
C ALA A 258 11.70 9.59 -33.61
N ALA A 259 12.25 10.58 -32.88
CA ALA A 259 11.52 11.33 -31.85
C ALA A 259 10.23 11.98 -32.36
N ALA A 260 10.27 12.61 -33.54
CA ALA A 260 9.09 13.24 -34.14
C ALA A 260 7.93 12.25 -34.35
N ARG A 261 8.23 11.00 -34.74
CA ARG A 261 7.20 9.97 -34.92
C ARG A 261 6.61 9.52 -33.59
N TRP A 262 7.42 9.36 -32.54
CA TRP A 262 6.89 9.05 -31.21
C TRP A 262 5.98 10.16 -30.68
N ILE A 263 6.36 11.43 -30.87
CA ILE A 263 5.55 12.59 -30.47
C ILE A 263 4.22 12.62 -31.22
N GLU A 264 4.22 12.38 -32.54
CA GLU A 264 2.99 12.27 -33.34
C GLU A 264 2.06 11.17 -32.81
N ILE A 265 2.59 9.98 -32.53
CA ILE A 265 1.80 8.85 -32.00
C ILE A 265 1.23 9.19 -30.63
N ILE A 266 2.02 9.78 -29.72
CA ILE A 266 1.54 10.28 -28.43
C ILE A 266 0.42 11.33 -28.61
N GLY A 267 0.55 12.17 -29.64
CA GLY A 267 -0.43 13.18 -30.04
C GLY A 267 -1.80 12.61 -30.42
N ARG A 268 -1.88 11.36 -30.90
CA ARG A 268 -3.16 10.70 -31.25
C ARG A 268 -4.12 10.58 -30.07
N GLY A 269 -3.59 10.45 -28.85
CA GLY A 269 -4.40 10.52 -27.63
C GLY A 269 -5.10 9.22 -27.22
N HIS A 270 -4.72 8.07 -27.78
CA HIS A 270 -5.28 6.77 -27.39
C HIS A 270 -4.73 6.23 -26.05
N GLY A 271 -4.10 7.08 -25.23
CA GLY A 271 -3.70 6.74 -23.86
C GLY A 271 -2.39 5.96 -23.74
N LEU A 272 -1.48 6.02 -24.72
CA LEU A 272 -0.13 5.45 -24.59
C LEU A 272 0.59 6.05 -23.38
N SER A 273 1.08 5.19 -22.49
CA SER A 273 1.95 5.59 -21.39
C SER A 273 3.42 5.28 -21.72
N TRP A 274 4.35 5.86 -20.95
CA TRP A 274 5.79 5.65 -21.18
C TRP A 274 6.21 4.18 -21.09
N GLU A 275 5.49 3.33 -20.34
CA GLU A 275 5.78 1.88 -20.28
C GLU A 275 5.53 1.16 -21.62
N MET A 276 4.82 1.81 -22.55
CA MET A 276 4.44 1.28 -23.86
C MET A 276 5.41 1.72 -24.98
N LEU A 277 6.35 2.61 -24.67
CA LEU A 277 7.33 3.12 -25.64
C LEU A 277 8.65 2.33 -25.57
N PRO A 278 9.40 2.22 -26.67
CA PRO A 278 10.71 1.58 -26.67
C PRO A 278 11.74 2.40 -25.87
N ASP A 279 12.78 1.73 -25.36
CA ASP A 279 13.82 2.39 -24.54
C ASP A 279 14.50 3.56 -25.26
N ALA A 280 14.66 3.47 -26.58
CA ALA A 280 15.20 4.54 -27.41
C ALA A 280 14.35 5.83 -27.35
N ALA A 281 13.02 5.69 -27.24
CA ALA A 281 12.12 6.83 -27.05
C ALA A 281 12.26 7.42 -25.65
N LEU A 282 12.41 6.57 -24.64
CA LEU A 282 12.54 6.99 -23.24
C LEU A 282 13.86 7.71 -22.94
N ALA A 283 14.85 7.62 -23.84
CA ALA A 283 16.08 8.40 -23.79
C ALA A 283 15.92 9.82 -24.37
N GLN A 284 14.82 10.13 -25.06
CA GLN A 284 14.61 11.43 -25.71
C GLN A 284 13.86 12.40 -24.78
N PRO A 285 14.43 13.57 -24.44
CA PRO A 285 13.74 14.59 -23.64
C PRO A 285 12.39 15.03 -24.23
N ALA A 286 12.34 15.30 -25.54
CA ALA A 286 11.14 15.76 -26.23
C ALA A 286 9.96 14.77 -26.17
N VAL A 287 10.23 13.47 -26.03
CA VAL A 287 9.18 12.45 -25.83
C VAL A 287 8.54 12.58 -24.45
N TRP A 288 9.34 12.89 -23.43
CA TRP A 288 8.82 13.12 -22.08
C TRP A 288 8.03 14.41 -21.97
N GLU A 289 8.46 15.48 -22.64
CA GLU A 289 7.73 16.74 -22.75
C GLU A 289 6.34 16.49 -23.36
N ALA A 290 6.27 15.78 -24.48
CA ALA A 290 5.00 15.40 -25.10
C ALA A 290 4.10 14.58 -24.16
N LEU A 291 4.66 13.65 -23.38
CA LEU A 291 3.87 12.87 -22.41
C LEU A 291 3.35 13.74 -21.25
N ILE A 292 4.12 14.73 -20.79
CA ILE A 292 3.72 15.68 -19.75
C ILE A 292 2.58 16.56 -20.26
N ASP A 293 2.72 17.12 -21.48
CA ASP A 293 1.72 17.98 -22.11
C ASP A 293 0.37 17.28 -22.34
N ARG A 294 0.38 15.96 -22.59
CA ARG A 294 -0.84 15.15 -22.71
C ARG A 294 -1.52 14.83 -21.38
N GLY A 295 -0.99 15.34 -20.26
CA GLY A 295 -1.61 15.22 -18.95
C GLY A 295 -1.21 13.95 -18.20
N MET A 296 0.09 13.69 -18.10
CA MET A 296 0.60 12.58 -17.29
C MET A 296 0.01 12.61 -15.86
N PRO A 297 -0.55 11.51 -15.34
CA PRO A 297 -1.11 11.46 -13.99
C PRO A 297 -0.09 11.83 -12.90
N GLN A 298 -0.54 12.50 -11.84
CA GLN A 298 0.32 12.99 -10.75
C GLN A 298 1.22 11.91 -10.15
N THR A 299 0.65 10.73 -9.87
CA THR A 299 1.38 9.60 -9.26
C THR A 299 2.37 8.97 -10.22
N ALA A 300 2.10 9.02 -11.53
CA ALA A 300 3.04 8.61 -12.56
C ALA A 300 4.22 9.57 -12.67
N LEU A 301 3.92 10.88 -12.69
CA LEU A 301 4.91 11.94 -12.75
C LEU A 301 5.89 11.87 -11.55
N MET A 302 5.37 11.77 -10.33
CA MET A 302 6.18 11.61 -9.10
C MET A 302 7.15 10.43 -9.18
N ARG A 303 6.75 9.31 -9.80
CA ARG A 303 7.60 8.11 -9.97
C ARG A 303 8.71 8.29 -11.02
N GLN A 304 8.52 9.19 -11.98
CA GLN A 304 9.47 9.40 -13.07
C GLN A 304 10.42 10.58 -12.83
N LEU A 305 10.25 11.38 -11.76
CA LEU A 305 11.14 12.51 -11.44
C LEU A 305 12.63 12.17 -11.47
N PRO A 306 13.11 11.02 -10.93
CA PRO A 306 14.52 10.64 -11.04
C PRO A 306 15.02 10.47 -12.49
N ARG A 307 14.18 9.94 -13.38
CA ARG A 307 14.51 9.77 -14.80
C ARG A 307 14.48 11.12 -15.52
N LEU A 308 13.42 11.89 -15.34
CA LEU A 308 13.27 13.22 -15.95
C LEU A 308 14.43 14.16 -15.58
N THR A 309 14.90 14.07 -14.33
CA THR A 309 16.07 14.82 -13.85
C THR A 309 17.35 14.44 -14.61
N ARG A 310 17.63 13.15 -14.77
CA ARG A 310 18.82 12.69 -15.51
C ARG A 310 18.80 13.03 -17.00
N LEU A 311 17.61 13.14 -17.57
CA LEU A 311 17.41 13.55 -18.95
C LEU A 311 17.46 15.08 -19.14
N GLY A 312 17.62 15.86 -18.07
CA GLY A 312 17.61 17.32 -18.13
C GLY A 312 16.22 17.93 -18.38
N VAL A 313 15.16 17.13 -18.46
CA VAL A 313 13.78 17.60 -18.75
C VAL A 313 13.27 18.54 -17.66
N LEU A 314 13.70 18.34 -16.40
CA LEU A 314 13.28 19.20 -15.29
C LEU A 314 14.12 20.48 -15.16
N SER A 315 15.00 20.76 -16.11
CA SER A 315 15.71 22.04 -16.20
C SER A 315 14.92 23.04 -17.05
N GLY A 316 14.89 24.31 -16.66
CA GLY A 316 14.13 25.34 -17.39
C GLY A 316 12.61 25.26 -17.22
N ALA A 317 11.88 25.67 -18.26
CA ALA A 317 10.44 25.93 -18.25
C ALA A 317 9.57 24.69 -18.00
N VAL A 318 9.96 23.53 -18.55
CA VAL A 318 9.23 22.26 -18.30
C VAL A 318 9.32 21.89 -16.82
N GLY A 319 10.46 22.14 -16.18
CA GLY A 319 10.62 22.00 -14.74
C GLY A 319 9.70 22.92 -13.93
N ASP A 320 9.41 24.12 -14.43
CA ASP A 320 8.47 25.06 -13.81
C ASP A 320 7.04 24.53 -13.90
N THR A 321 6.60 24.10 -15.09
CA THR A 321 5.29 23.47 -15.30
C THR A 321 5.11 22.23 -14.42
N VAL A 322 6.14 21.38 -14.31
CA VAL A 322 6.10 20.19 -13.45
C VAL A 322 6.03 20.58 -11.97
N ALA A 323 6.80 21.58 -11.53
CA ALA A 323 6.76 22.06 -10.15
C ALA A 323 5.37 22.62 -9.78
N GLU A 324 4.79 23.45 -10.65
CA GLU A 324 3.43 23.97 -10.50
C GLU A 324 2.41 22.84 -10.45
N GLN A 325 2.49 21.89 -11.38
CA GLN A 325 1.61 20.73 -11.40
C GLN A 325 1.73 19.91 -10.11
N LEU A 326 2.94 19.67 -9.61
CA LEU A 326 3.18 18.90 -8.38
C LEU A 326 2.52 19.54 -7.15
N ALA A 327 2.60 20.87 -7.04
CA ALA A 327 2.07 21.64 -5.92
C ALA A 327 0.58 22.03 -6.05
N ASP A 328 -0.07 21.75 -7.18
CA ASP A 328 -1.48 22.06 -7.43
C ASP A 328 -2.43 21.31 -6.47
N ARG A 329 -3.03 22.08 -5.56
CA ARG A 329 -3.96 21.57 -4.53
C ARG A 329 -5.19 20.89 -5.14
N ASP A 330 -5.80 21.47 -6.15
CA ASP A 330 -7.06 20.97 -6.71
C ASP A 330 -6.83 19.66 -7.44
N ARG A 331 -5.68 19.53 -8.11
CA ARG A 331 -5.25 18.25 -8.70
C ARG A 331 -4.98 17.20 -7.64
N LEU A 332 -4.26 17.55 -6.56
CA LEU A 332 -3.97 16.62 -5.46
C LEU A 332 -5.26 16.10 -4.82
N VAL A 333 -6.24 16.99 -4.56
CA VAL A 333 -7.55 16.62 -3.99
C VAL A 333 -8.36 15.77 -4.98
N LYS A 334 -8.47 16.19 -6.25
CA LYS A 334 -9.24 15.47 -7.28
C LYS A 334 -8.67 14.07 -7.56
N ALA A 335 -7.34 13.96 -7.60
CA ALA A 335 -6.64 12.69 -7.77
C ALA A 335 -6.51 11.89 -6.47
N ARG A 336 -7.04 12.40 -5.34
CA ARG A 336 -6.99 11.80 -4.00
C ARG A 336 -5.56 11.39 -3.61
N VAL A 337 -4.60 12.25 -3.94
CA VAL A 337 -3.19 12.03 -3.61
C VAL A 337 -3.01 12.34 -2.14
N HIS A 338 -2.80 11.28 -1.36
CA HIS A 338 -2.61 11.40 0.08
C HIS A 338 -1.24 12.02 0.44
N PRO A 339 -1.13 12.85 1.48
CA PRO A 339 0.14 13.47 1.91
C PRO A 339 1.30 12.48 2.08
N VAL A 340 1.02 11.31 2.64
CA VAL A 340 2.02 10.23 2.81
C VAL A 340 2.66 9.79 1.49
N ASN A 341 1.88 9.72 0.40
CA ASN A 341 2.42 9.33 -0.91
C ASN A 341 3.39 10.39 -1.44
N VAL A 342 3.08 11.66 -1.20
CA VAL A 342 3.95 12.79 -1.55
C VAL A 342 5.23 12.73 -0.72
N LEU A 343 5.13 12.47 0.59
CA LEU A 343 6.29 12.35 1.46
C LEU A 343 7.24 11.22 1.02
N VAL A 344 6.71 10.03 0.72
CA VAL A 344 7.51 8.91 0.21
C VAL A 344 8.18 9.26 -1.11
N ALA A 345 7.47 9.94 -2.02
CA ALA A 345 8.03 10.41 -3.28
C ALA A 345 9.13 11.46 -3.07
N GLN A 346 8.92 12.43 -2.18
CA GLN A 346 9.89 13.46 -1.79
C GLN A 346 11.17 12.82 -1.25
N ARG A 347 11.07 11.92 -0.28
CA ARG A 347 12.23 11.25 0.33
C ARG A 347 12.97 10.37 -0.66
N THR A 348 12.25 9.69 -1.53
CA THR A 348 12.87 8.92 -2.62
C THR A 348 13.65 9.84 -3.56
N TYR A 349 13.05 10.96 -3.97
CA TYR A 349 13.66 11.88 -4.93
C TYR A 349 14.88 12.61 -4.35
N THR A 350 14.77 13.17 -3.14
CA THR A 350 15.83 13.94 -2.48
C THR A 350 17.03 13.08 -2.10
N ARG A 351 16.85 11.77 -1.91
CA ARG A 351 17.97 10.84 -1.68
C ARG A 351 19.00 10.84 -2.81
N GLY A 352 18.61 11.21 -4.04
CA GLY A 352 19.52 11.28 -5.18
C GLY A 352 20.01 9.93 -5.69
N CYS A 353 19.53 8.82 -5.13
CA CYS A 353 19.88 7.48 -5.61
C CYS A 353 18.72 6.49 -5.47
N GLY A 354 18.66 5.54 -6.39
CA GLY A 354 17.66 4.49 -6.40
C GLY A 354 17.83 3.52 -5.23
N ALA A 355 16.76 2.85 -4.81
CA ALA A 355 16.77 1.94 -3.66
C ALA A 355 17.84 0.82 -3.74
N ARG A 356 18.25 0.42 -4.96
CA ARG A 356 19.31 -0.56 -5.22
C ARG A 356 20.66 0.05 -5.61
N GLY A 357 20.84 1.38 -5.51
CA GLY A 357 22.08 2.10 -5.82
C GLY A 357 22.43 2.22 -7.32
N GLN A 358 21.70 1.58 -8.23
CA GLN A 358 22.05 1.51 -9.66
C GLN A 358 21.77 2.80 -10.47
N ALA A 359 20.98 3.72 -9.93
CA ALA A 359 20.68 4.99 -10.57
C ALA A 359 20.98 6.12 -9.59
N VAL A 360 21.79 7.10 -10.02
CA VAL A 360 22.14 8.30 -9.25
C VAL A 360 21.67 9.52 -10.03
N TRP A 361 21.15 10.52 -9.33
CA TRP A 361 20.74 11.80 -9.88
C TRP A 361 20.96 12.90 -8.84
N THR A 362 21.12 14.14 -9.32
CA THR A 362 21.17 15.32 -8.44
C THR A 362 19.77 15.91 -8.36
N PRO A 363 19.13 15.92 -7.18
CA PRO A 363 17.79 16.50 -7.03
C PRO A 363 17.75 17.96 -7.48
N VAL A 364 16.72 18.33 -8.25
CA VAL A 364 16.51 19.72 -8.67
C VAL A 364 15.77 20.44 -7.54
N ALA A 365 16.36 21.52 -7.02
CA ALA A 365 15.84 22.26 -5.87
C ALA A 365 14.34 22.63 -6.01
N LYS A 366 13.94 23.22 -7.15
CA LYS A 366 12.54 23.60 -7.41
C LYS A 366 11.55 22.42 -7.32
N ILE A 367 11.98 21.22 -7.70
CA ILE A 367 11.15 20.01 -7.67
C ILE A 367 11.07 19.48 -6.24
N SER A 368 12.17 19.50 -5.50
CA SER A 368 12.19 19.19 -4.08
C SER A 368 11.29 20.13 -3.28
N ASP A 369 11.33 21.43 -3.58
CA ASP A 369 10.48 22.46 -2.97
C ASP A 369 9.00 22.24 -3.34
N ALA A 370 8.70 21.90 -4.60
CA ALA A 370 7.34 21.59 -5.03
C ALA A 370 6.77 20.35 -4.35
N LEU A 371 7.57 19.30 -4.15
CA LEU A 371 7.16 18.12 -3.38
C LEU A 371 6.95 18.43 -1.90
N ASP A 372 7.76 19.32 -1.32
CA ASP A 372 7.55 19.83 0.05
C ASP A 372 6.20 20.57 0.15
N ALA A 373 5.94 21.51 -0.76
CA ALA A 373 4.67 22.23 -0.83
C ALA A 373 3.47 21.29 -1.06
N ALA A 374 3.62 20.30 -1.94
CA ALA A 374 2.59 19.31 -2.25
C ALA A 374 2.18 18.47 -1.04
N PHE A 375 3.11 18.17 -0.11
CA PHE A 375 2.79 17.45 1.12
C PHE A 375 1.75 18.20 1.96
N TYR A 376 1.92 19.52 2.11
CA TYR A 376 0.99 20.38 2.85
C TYR A 376 -0.29 20.64 2.07
N ALA A 377 -0.21 20.85 0.75
CA ALA A 377 -1.38 21.05 -0.11
C ALA A 377 -2.32 19.84 -0.10
N ALA A 378 -1.76 18.63 0.02
CA ALA A 378 -2.51 17.38 0.08
C ALA A 378 -3.32 17.18 1.37
N TYR A 379 -3.15 18.01 2.42
CA TYR A 379 -3.92 17.89 3.68
C TYR A 379 -5.43 17.97 3.45
N GLY A 380 -5.87 18.78 2.48
CA GLY A 380 -7.28 18.95 2.13
C GLY A 380 -7.95 17.71 1.51
N ALA A 381 -7.19 16.67 1.18
CA ALA A 381 -7.74 15.42 0.66
C ALA A 381 -8.31 14.51 1.76
N VAL A 382 -8.08 14.82 3.05
CA VAL A 382 -8.50 13.99 4.19
C VAL A 382 -9.79 14.53 4.80
N ARG A 383 -10.78 13.64 5.00
CA ARG A 383 -12.06 13.97 5.65
C ARG A 383 -11.91 13.95 7.18
N PRO A 384 -12.24 15.04 7.89
CA PRO A 384 -12.11 15.11 9.35
C PRO A 384 -13.15 14.25 10.11
N ALA A 385 -12.82 13.92 11.35
CA ALA A 385 -13.68 13.22 12.30
C ALA A 385 -14.49 14.16 13.21
N TYR A 386 -14.03 15.40 13.41
CA TYR A 386 -14.64 16.38 14.29
C TYR A 386 -14.72 15.89 15.76
N LYS A 387 -13.64 15.27 16.24
CA LYS A 387 -13.52 14.76 17.60
C LYS A 387 -12.37 15.44 18.35
N ARG A 388 -12.40 15.39 19.69
CA ARG A 388 -11.28 15.85 20.51
C ARG A 388 -10.20 14.76 20.52
N THR A 389 -9.15 14.96 19.73
CA THR A 389 -8.14 13.93 19.47
C THR A 389 -6.85 14.20 20.25
N LEU A 390 -6.33 13.19 20.95
CA LEU A 390 -4.99 13.24 21.55
C LEU A 390 -4.03 12.40 20.71
N LEU A 391 -3.05 13.06 20.10
CA LEU A 391 -1.99 12.45 19.31
C LEU A 391 -0.79 12.18 20.23
N ALA A 392 -0.49 10.92 20.48
CA ALA A 392 0.63 10.49 21.31
C ALA A 392 1.69 9.85 20.42
N LEU A 393 2.83 10.54 20.29
CA LEU A 393 3.97 10.06 19.51
C LEU A 393 4.94 9.36 20.46
N ASP A 394 5.21 8.10 20.16
CA ASP A 394 6.37 7.42 20.72
C ASP A 394 7.61 8.10 20.15
N VAL A 395 8.42 8.68 21.03
CA VAL A 395 9.69 9.32 20.65
C VAL A 395 10.87 8.50 21.11
N SER A 396 10.71 7.21 21.40
CA SER A 396 11.80 6.31 21.77
C SER A 396 12.83 6.09 20.65
N GLY A 397 13.94 5.43 20.99
CA GLY A 397 15.02 5.16 20.04
C GLY A 397 14.64 4.21 18.90
N SER A 398 13.78 3.21 19.17
CA SER A 398 13.34 2.22 18.17
C SER A 398 12.53 2.84 17.03
N MET A 399 11.88 3.99 17.29
CA MET A 399 11.19 4.79 16.27
C MET A 399 12.14 5.40 15.22
N GLY A 400 13.46 5.33 15.43
CA GLY A 400 14.46 5.65 14.40
C GLY A 400 14.59 4.60 13.30
N SER A 401 14.03 3.40 13.48
CA SER A 401 14.04 2.34 12.47
C SER A 401 13.20 2.71 11.23
N GLN A 402 13.55 2.13 10.08
CA GLN A 402 12.79 2.34 8.85
C GLN A 402 11.43 1.64 8.94
N VAL A 403 10.40 2.29 8.39
CA VAL A 403 9.12 1.62 8.18
C VAL A 403 9.31 0.54 7.11
N SER A 404 8.76 -0.65 7.37
CA SER A 404 8.82 -1.83 6.51
C SER A 404 8.54 -1.48 5.04
N GLY A 405 9.56 -1.56 4.18
CA GLY A 405 9.43 -1.33 2.74
C GLY A 405 9.31 0.12 2.26
N LEU A 406 9.50 1.12 3.14
CA LEU A 406 9.45 2.55 2.78
C LEU A 406 10.78 3.28 3.10
N PRO A 407 11.12 4.35 2.37
CA PRO A 407 12.35 5.12 2.57
C PRO A 407 12.20 6.20 3.65
N ILE A 408 11.47 5.89 4.73
CA ILE A 408 11.20 6.80 5.84
C ILE A 408 11.30 6.05 7.17
N SER A 409 11.72 6.76 8.21
CA SER A 409 11.72 6.23 9.59
C SER A 409 10.32 6.19 10.20
N CYS A 410 10.12 5.34 11.21
CA CYS A 410 8.89 5.28 12.00
C CYS A 410 8.58 6.64 12.67
N ARG A 411 9.62 7.39 13.05
CA ARG A 411 9.52 8.76 13.58
C ARG A 411 9.00 9.75 12.54
N GLU A 412 9.55 9.72 11.33
CA GLU A 412 9.06 10.57 10.22
C GLU A 412 7.61 10.25 9.90
N ALA A 413 7.25 8.97 9.86
CA ALA A 413 5.89 8.51 9.68
C ALA A 413 4.94 9.03 10.79
N ALA A 414 5.30 8.86 12.06
CA ALA A 414 4.52 9.34 13.20
C ALA A 414 4.34 10.87 13.17
N ALA A 415 5.42 11.61 12.91
CA ALA A 415 5.40 13.07 12.78
C ALA A 415 4.49 13.53 11.63
N ALA A 416 4.58 12.88 10.47
CA ALA A 416 3.75 13.21 9.32
C ALA A 416 2.26 12.98 9.61
N LEU A 417 1.90 11.84 10.22
CA LEU A 417 0.50 11.58 10.62
C LEU A 417 0.02 12.57 11.66
N ALA A 418 0.86 12.94 12.62
CA ALA A 418 0.50 13.92 13.62
C ALA A 418 0.20 15.29 12.99
N MET A 419 1.02 15.72 12.02
CA MET A 419 0.80 16.98 11.31
C MET A 419 -0.45 16.95 10.41
N VAL A 420 -0.69 15.85 9.70
CA VAL A 420 -1.92 15.67 8.90
C VAL A 420 -3.14 15.74 9.82
N THR A 421 -3.16 14.97 10.91
CA THR A 421 -4.31 14.97 11.83
C THR A 421 -4.49 16.32 12.51
N ALA A 422 -3.41 17.03 12.84
CA ALA A 422 -3.48 18.38 13.38
C ALA A 422 -4.02 19.41 12.37
N ALA A 423 -3.80 19.18 11.08
CA ALA A 423 -4.30 20.04 10.01
C ALA A 423 -5.78 19.80 9.71
N THR A 424 -6.27 18.58 9.99
CA THR A 424 -7.64 18.15 9.67
C THR A 424 -8.57 18.26 10.86
N GLU A 425 -8.13 17.89 12.07
CA GLU A 425 -8.97 17.88 13.27
C GLU A 425 -8.95 19.25 13.97
N PRO A 426 -10.13 19.89 14.16
CA PRO A 426 -10.20 21.21 14.77
C PRO A 426 -9.85 21.21 16.27
N ALA A 427 -9.98 20.07 16.95
CA ALA A 427 -9.68 19.92 18.36
C ALA A 427 -8.65 18.81 18.56
N HIS A 428 -7.38 19.18 18.67
CA HIS A 428 -6.29 18.22 18.90
C HIS A 428 -5.33 18.67 20.00
N ARG A 429 -4.64 17.70 20.59
CA ARG A 429 -3.44 17.91 21.41
C ARG A 429 -2.38 16.91 21.00
N ILE A 430 -1.11 17.31 21.06
CA ILE A 430 0.01 16.48 20.64
C ILE A 430 0.96 16.32 21.81
N ILE A 431 1.29 15.08 22.14
CA ILE A 431 2.22 14.74 23.20
C ILE A 431 3.26 13.75 22.70
N GLY A 432 4.45 13.84 23.28
CA GLY A 432 5.53 12.89 23.10
C GLY A 432 5.70 12.12 24.40
N PHE A 433 5.83 10.80 24.31
CA PHE A 433 6.01 9.97 25.49
C PHE A 433 7.27 9.10 25.38
N THR A 434 8.00 9.02 26.49
CA THR A 434 9.11 8.10 26.78
C THR A 434 9.10 7.79 28.27
N ALA A 435 9.68 6.70 28.72
CA ALA A 435 9.81 6.39 30.14
C ALA A 435 11.07 7.07 30.66
N GLY A 436 10.91 8.09 31.50
CA GLY A 436 12.03 8.88 32.00
C GLY A 436 13.16 8.04 32.62
N ARG A 437 14.41 8.43 32.38
CA ARG A 437 15.58 7.89 33.11
C ARG A 437 15.32 8.00 34.62
N GLY A 438 15.35 6.87 35.33
CA GLY A 438 15.33 6.83 36.80
C GLY A 438 13.95 6.96 37.48
N GLY A 439 12.87 6.51 36.83
CA GLY A 439 11.58 6.31 37.52
C GLY A 439 10.81 7.58 37.92
N HIS A 440 11.19 8.76 37.41
CA HIS A 440 10.45 10.00 37.67
C HIS A 440 9.37 10.27 36.61
N ALA A 441 8.12 9.98 36.97
CA ALA A 441 6.92 10.10 36.11
C ALA A 441 6.59 11.52 35.60
N GLN A 442 7.30 12.56 36.05
CA GLN A 442 7.08 13.95 35.64
C GLN A 442 7.80 14.35 34.34
N ARG A 443 8.81 13.59 33.89
CA ARG A 443 9.56 13.85 32.64
C ARG A 443 9.23 12.88 31.49
N ALA A 444 8.24 12.02 31.70
CA ALA A 444 7.90 10.92 30.79
C ALA A 444 6.91 11.31 29.67
N VAL A 445 6.20 12.42 29.82
CA VAL A 445 5.28 12.94 28.81
C VAL A 445 5.49 14.43 28.68
N SER A 446 5.68 14.89 27.44
CA SER A 446 5.79 16.31 27.10
C SER A 446 4.71 16.68 26.11
N GLU A 447 4.08 17.85 26.29
CA GLU A 447 3.30 18.43 25.20
C GLU A 447 4.28 18.85 24.10
N LEU A 448 3.99 18.45 22.87
CA LEU A 448 4.82 18.74 21.72
C LEU A 448 4.27 19.98 21.04
N ASP A 449 5.12 20.97 20.83
CA ASP A 449 4.79 22.11 19.99
C ASP A 449 4.93 21.70 18.52
N ILE A 450 3.94 20.93 18.04
CA ILE A 450 3.80 20.52 16.65
C ILE A 450 2.58 21.22 16.10
N SER A 451 2.75 21.87 14.95
CA SER A 451 1.71 22.60 14.25
C SER A 451 1.72 22.20 12.78
N PRO A 452 0.57 22.21 12.09
CA PRO A 452 0.51 22.02 10.63
C PRO A 452 1.40 22.97 9.83
N ARG A 453 1.78 24.11 10.42
CA ARG A 453 2.65 25.12 9.79
C ARG A 453 4.15 24.85 9.97
N ARG A 454 4.55 23.96 10.88
CA ARG A 454 5.96 23.61 11.07
C ARG A 454 6.45 22.75 9.91
N ARG A 455 7.75 22.83 9.62
CA ARG A 455 8.36 21.96 8.61
C ARG A 455 8.50 20.54 9.16
N LEU A 456 8.23 19.52 8.36
CA LEU A 456 8.33 18.11 8.81
C LEU A 456 9.74 17.79 9.32
N ASP A 457 10.78 18.26 8.62
CA ASP A 457 12.18 18.06 9.03
C ASP A 457 12.50 18.73 10.36
N ASP A 458 11.84 19.85 10.67
CA ASP A 458 11.96 20.52 11.96
C ASP A 458 11.27 19.72 13.08
N VAL A 459 10.08 19.20 12.81
CA VAL A 459 9.37 18.30 13.75
C VAL A 459 10.18 17.03 14.01
N CYS A 460 10.80 16.46 12.98
CA CYS A 460 11.63 15.25 13.12
C CYS A 460 12.90 15.50 13.93
N ARG A 461 13.59 16.63 13.72
CA ARG A 461 14.74 17.04 14.53
C ARG A 461 14.32 17.32 15.98
N TYR A 462 13.29 18.14 16.16
CA TYR A 462 12.73 18.47 17.47
C TYR A 462 12.37 17.22 18.28
N THR A 463 11.71 16.23 17.66
CA THR A 463 11.34 14.98 18.34
C THR A 463 12.52 14.04 18.57
N ALA A 464 13.57 14.09 17.73
CA ALA A 464 14.80 13.33 17.92
C ALA A 464 15.72 13.91 19.01
N ASP A 465 15.62 15.21 19.31
CA ASP A 465 16.41 15.85 20.36
C ASP A 465 15.77 15.68 21.76
N LEU A 466 14.58 15.09 21.83
CA LEU A 466 13.91 14.81 23.10
C LEU A 466 14.61 13.68 23.86
N PRO A 467 14.66 13.74 25.21
CA PRO A 467 15.32 12.73 26.01
C PRO A 467 14.64 11.36 25.85
N PHE A 468 15.42 10.40 25.35
CA PHE A 468 15.00 9.02 25.13
C PHE A 468 14.92 8.19 26.41
N GLY A 469 13.97 7.27 26.43
CA GLY A 469 13.68 6.35 27.53
C GLY A 469 12.94 5.10 27.07
N ALA A 470 12.56 4.21 27.99
CA ALA A 470 11.79 3.00 27.67
C ALA A 470 10.36 3.35 27.20
N THR A 471 9.58 2.41 26.64
CA THR A 471 8.24 2.72 26.11
C THR A 471 7.15 2.32 27.10
N ASP A 472 6.26 3.26 27.43
CA ASP A 472 5.05 3.03 28.24
C ASP A 472 3.83 3.66 27.56
N CYS A 473 3.06 2.82 26.85
CA CYS A 473 1.88 3.26 26.10
C CYS A 473 0.67 3.55 27.00
N ALA A 474 0.74 3.36 28.32
CA ALA A 474 -0.32 3.78 29.24
C ALA A 474 -0.24 5.28 29.61
N LEU A 475 0.93 5.90 29.39
CA LEU A 475 1.21 7.28 29.75
C LEU A 475 0.23 8.32 29.14
N PRO A 476 -0.18 8.22 27.87
CA PRO A 476 -1.13 9.19 27.27
C PRO A 476 -2.45 9.29 28.04
N MET A 477 -3.07 8.15 28.35
CA MET A 477 -4.35 8.10 29.08
C MET A 477 -4.19 8.59 30.51
N MET A 478 -3.11 8.17 31.20
CA MET A 478 -2.81 8.63 32.56
C MET A 478 -2.51 10.13 32.63
N TRP A 479 -1.84 10.67 31.61
CA TRP A 479 -1.53 12.09 31.53
C TRP A 479 -2.81 12.91 31.32
N ALA A 480 -3.67 12.49 30.39
CA ALA A 480 -4.95 13.14 30.11
C ALA A 480 -5.86 13.13 31.34
N LEU A 481 -5.94 11.99 32.04
CA LEU A 481 -6.69 11.85 33.29
C LEU A 481 -6.18 12.80 34.38
N ARG A 482 -4.87 12.82 34.64
CA ARG A 482 -4.26 13.66 35.69
C ARG A 482 -4.47 15.16 35.43
N ARG A 483 -4.50 15.57 34.16
CA ARG A 483 -4.69 16.97 33.76
C ARG A 483 -6.15 17.34 33.46
N GLY A 484 -7.09 16.39 33.58
CA GLY A 484 -8.50 16.63 33.25
C GLY A 484 -8.74 16.99 31.78
N VAL A 485 -7.86 16.53 30.86
CA VAL A 485 -7.98 16.81 29.43
C VAL A 485 -9.08 15.92 28.84
N LYS A 486 -10.10 16.53 28.25
CA LYS A 486 -11.20 15.80 27.59
C LYS A 486 -10.80 15.38 26.18
N VAL A 487 -10.71 14.07 25.99
CA VAL A 487 -10.31 13.35 24.77
C VAL A 487 -11.41 12.36 24.40
N ASP A 488 -11.85 12.41 23.15
CA ASP A 488 -12.78 11.44 22.53
C ASP A 488 -12.01 10.31 21.84
N THR A 489 -10.84 10.58 21.29
CA THR A 489 -10.02 9.56 20.62
C THR A 489 -8.54 9.75 20.90
N PHE A 490 -7.89 8.71 21.40
CA PHE A 490 -6.44 8.63 21.57
C PHE A 490 -5.83 7.99 20.32
N HIS A 491 -4.87 8.63 19.68
CA HIS A 491 -4.03 8.01 18.64
C HIS A 491 -2.65 7.79 19.23
N ILE A 492 -2.19 6.54 19.32
CA ILE A 492 -0.86 6.17 19.79
C ILE A 492 -0.05 5.70 18.58
N TYR A 493 0.99 6.44 18.21
CA TYR A 493 1.93 6.05 17.16
C TYR A 493 3.15 5.39 17.80
N THR A 494 3.34 4.09 17.60
CA THR A 494 4.39 3.29 18.28
C THR A 494 4.78 2.08 17.44
N ASP A 495 5.82 1.34 17.82
CA ASP A 495 6.20 0.04 17.24
C ASP A 495 5.57 -1.16 17.99
N ASN A 496 4.59 -0.91 18.87
CA ASN A 496 3.84 -1.87 19.69
C ASN A 496 4.63 -2.55 20.82
N GLU A 497 5.74 -1.95 21.27
CA GLU A 497 6.62 -2.57 22.26
C GLU A 497 6.61 -1.88 23.64
N THR A 498 5.47 -1.99 24.35
CA THR A 498 5.35 -1.51 25.74
C THR A 498 5.89 -2.56 26.74
N TRP A 499 6.70 -2.15 27.71
CA TRP A 499 7.21 -3.06 28.75
C TRP A 499 7.44 -2.44 30.13
N TYR A 500 7.43 -1.11 30.24
CA TYR A 500 7.95 -0.42 31.43
C TYR A 500 6.87 0.16 32.37
N GLY A 501 5.60 0.18 31.98
CA GLY A 501 4.56 0.86 32.76
C GLY A 501 4.12 0.13 34.05
N SER A 502 3.66 0.90 35.03
CA SER A 502 3.06 0.39 36.28
C SER A 502 1.59 -0.03 36.14
N ILE A 503 1.00 0.20 34.97
CA ILE A 503 -0.38 -0.13 34.61
C ILE A 503 -0.42 -0.48 33.12
N HIS A 504 -1.31 -1.38 32.72
CA HIS A 504 -1.52 -1.71 31.31
C HIS A 504 -2.31 -0.60 30.57
N PRO A 505 -2.05 -0.36 29.27
CA PRO A 505 -2.77 0.65 28.47
C PRO A 505 -4.30 0.49 28.51
N HIS A 506 -4.81 -0.74 28.40
CA HIS A 506 -6.26 -1.00 28.46
C HIS A 506 -6.87 -0.63 29.83
N GLN A 507 -6.16 -0.90 30.93
CA GLN A 507 -6.59 -0.50 32.28
C GLN A 507 -6.57 1.02 32.43
N ALA A 508 -5.54 1.70 31.91
CA ALA A 508 -5.45 3.16 31.93
C ALA A 508 -6.58 3.83 31.12
N LEU A 509 -6.96 3.26 29.97
CA LEU A 509 -8.10 3.73 29.17
C LEU A 509 -9.43 3.53 29.92
N ALA A 510 -9.65 2.36 30.53
CA ALA A 510 -10.84 2.08 31.32
C ALA A 510 -10.96 3.05 32.52
N GLU A 511 -9.85 3.31 33.21
CA GLU A 511 -9.79 4.27 34.32
C GLU A 511 -10.11 5.69 33.83
N TYR A 512 -9.57 6.10 32.68
CA TYR A 512 -9.86 7.38 32.05
C TYR A 512 -11.36 7.51 31.71
N ARG A 513 -11.97 6.52 31.04
CA ARG A 513 -13.39 6.55 30.67
C ARG A 513 -14.29 6.69 31.89
N HIS A 514 -14.03 5.87 32.92
CA HIS A 514 -14.81 5.88 34.15
C HIS A 514 -14.72 7.24 34.87
N LYS A 515 -13.51 7.77 35.06
CA LYS A 515 -13.31 9.01 35.84
C LYS A 515 -13.70 10.27 35.08
N MET A 516 -13.54 10.28 33.76
CA MET A 516 -13.88 11.44 32.93
C MET A 516 -15.32 11.41 32.41
N GLY A 517 -16.02 10.27 32.48
CA GLY A 517 -17.36 10.10 31.94
C GLY A 517 -17.43 10.26 30.42
N ILE A 518 -16.35 9.92 29.72
CA ILE A 518 -16.24 10.04 28.25
C ILE A 518 -16.03 8.64 27.67
N ASP A 519 -16.83 8.30 26.66
CA ASP A 519 -16.70 7.03 25.91
C ASP A 519 -15.53 7.10 24.92
N ALA A 520 -14.31 7.28 25.43
CA ALA A 520 -13.14 7.52 24.62
C ALA A 520 -12.70 6.28 23.83
N ARG A 521 -12.33 6.48 22.57
CA ARG A 521 -11.76 5.46 21.69
C ARG A 521 -10.23 5.48 21.74
N LEU A 522 -9.60 4.34 21.45
CA LEU A 522 -8.14 4.22 21.33
C LEU A 522 -7.79 3.66 19.96
N VAL A 523 -6.90 4.34 19.24
CA VAL A 523 -6.25 3.82 18.04
C VAL A 523 -4.78 3.67 18.32
N VAL A 524 -4.24 2.51 17.96
CA VAL A 524 -2.83 2.20 18.01
C VAL A 524 -2.36 2.07 16.56
N VAL A 525 -1.40 2.88 16.15
CA VAL A 525 -0.79 2.79 14.83
C VAL A 525 0.57 2.15 15.01
N ALA A 526 0.63 0.85 14.75
CA ALA A 526 1.80 0.01 14.89
C ALA A 526 2.71 0.18 13.67
N MET A 527 3.79 0.95 13.76
CA MET A 527 4.67 1.27 12.62
C MET A 527 5.43 0.05 12.06
N THR A 528 5.39 -1.08 12.77
CA THR A 528 6.04 -2.33 12.40
C THR A 528 5.06 -3.51 12.47
N ALA A 529 5.26 -4.53 11.64
CA ALA A 529 4.41 -5.72 11.59
C ALA A 529 4.75 -6.70 12.71
N SER A 530 4.46 -6.36 13.97
CA SER A 530 4.63 -7.25 15.12
C SER A 530 3.37 -8.09 15.40
N GLY A 531 3.53 -9.22 16.10
CA GLY A 531 2.44 -10.13 16.48
C GLY A 531 1.61 -9.71 17.69
N ASN A 532 1.88 -8.53 18.27
CA ASN A 532 1.31 -8.07 19.53
C ASN A 532 0.49 -6.79 19.35
N SER A 533 -0.47 -6.58 20.24
CA SER A 533 -1.31 -5.39 20.31
C SER A 533 -1.43 -4.90 21.75
N ILE A 534 -1.33 -3.58 21.95
CA ILE A 534 -1.71 -2.95 23.22
C ILE A 534 -3.22 -2.66 23.30
N ALA A 535 -3.93 -2.70 22.16
CA ALA A 535 -5.38 -2.60 22.09
C ALA A 535 -6.02 -3.94 22.51
N ASP A 536 -6.99 -3.86 23.41
CA ASP A 536 -7.77 -5.00 23.89
C ASP A 536 -8.75 -5.47 22.80
N PRO A 537 -8.59 -6.70 22.27
CA PRO A 537 -9.48 -7.24 21.23
C PRO A 537 -10.95 -7.36 21.66
N ALA A 538 -11.23 -7.43 22.97
CA ALA A 538 -12.59 -7.52 23.49
C ALA A 538 -13.32 -6.18 23.54
N ASP A 539 -12.62 -5.06 23.31
CA ASP A 539 -13.21 -3.72 23.36
C ASP A 539 -13.36 -3.11 21.95
N PRO A 540 -14.58 -3.01 21.41
CA PRO A 540 -14.83 -2.49 20.05
C PRO A 540 -14.46 -1.00 19.90
N ARG A 541 -14.15 -0.31 21.01
CA ARG A 541 -13.68 1.08 21.02
C ARG A 541 -12.16 1.17 20.98
N GLN A 542 -11.46 0.06 20.74
CA GLN A 542 -10.02 0.03 20.49
C GLN A 542 -9.74 -0.53 19.10
N LEU A 543 -8.86 0.13 18.36
CA LEU A 543 -8.45 -0.28 17.01
C LEU A 543 -6.93 -0.35 16.96
N ASP A 544 -6.39 -1.45 16.45
CA ASP A 544 -4.99 -1.54 16.07
C ASP A 544 -4.88 -1.46 14.55
N ILE A 545 -4.22 -0.40 14.08
CA ILE A 545 -3.87 -0.16 12.69
C ILE A 545 -2.42 -0.54 12.54
N SER A 546 -2.14 -1.44 11.61
CA SER A 546 -0.77 -1.82 11.34
C SER A 546 -0.22 -1.00 10.16
N GLY A 547 0.97 -0.46 10.41
CA GLY A 547 1.97 0.24 9.60
C GLY A 547 1.53 1.54 8.96
N PHE A 548 2.08 1.82 7.78
CA PHE A 548 2.04 3.16 7.20
C PHE A 548 1.71 3.12 5.71
N ASP A 549 0.54 3.64 5.36
CA ASP A 549 0.10 3.81 3.98
C ASP A 549 -0.78 5.05 3.82
N SER A 550 -1.26 5.28 2.59
CA SER A 550 -2.14 6.40 2.27
C SER A 550 -3.57 6.28 2.79
N ALA A 551 -3.99 5.12 3.27
CA ALA A 551 -5.33 4.90 3.80
C ALA A 551 -5.42 5.08 5.32
N VAL A 552 -4.29 4.98 6.05
CA VAL A 552 -4.24 5.11 7.51
C VAL A 552 -4.99 6.37 8.03
N PRO A 553 -4.80 7.59 7.50
CA PRO A 553 -5.54 8.75 8.02
C PRO A 553 -7.04 8.72 7.80
N THR A 554 -7.50 8.13 6.70
CA THR A 554 -8.94 7.95 6.47
C THR A 554 -9.49 6.98 7.50
N LEU A 555 -8.79 5.87 7.76
CA LEU A 555 -9.17 4.89 8.77
C LEU A 555 -9.22 5.48 10.19
N LEU A 556 -8.22 6.30 10.54
CA LEU A 556 -8.20 7.04 11.80
C LEU A 556 -9.44 7.91 11.96
N ALA A 557 -9.82 8.65 10.91
CA ALA A 557 -10.97 9.53 10.94
C ALA A 557 -12.30 8.76 11.02
N ASP A 558 -12.47 7.71 10.21
CA ASP A 558 -13.66 6.86 10.17
C ASP A 558 -13.93 6.20 11.54
N PHE A 559 -12.89 5.61 12.14
CA PHE A 559 -13.01 5.00 13.46
C PHE A 559 -13.28 6.02 14.57
N SER A 560 -12.68 7.20 14.48
CA SER A 560 -12.93 8.29 15.45
C SER A 560 -14.39 8.76 15.38
N ARG A 561 -15.02 8.75 14.20
CA ARG A 561 -16.45 9.05 14.04
C ARG A 561 -17.37 7.93 14.54
N GLY A 562 -16.88 6.70 14.57
CA GLY A 562 -17.68 5.50 14.84
C GLY A 562 -18.38 4.97 13.59
N ASP A 563 -17.87 5.30 12.40
CA ASP A 563 -18.34 4.75 11.12
C ASP A 563 -17.94 3.28 10.96
N ILE A 564 -16.94 2.83 11.75
CA ILE A 564 -16.40 1.47 11.83
C ILE A 564 -16.12 1.04 13.28
#